data_AF-H2ES32-F1
#
_entry.id   AF-H2ES32-F1
#
_cell.length_a   1.000
_cell.length_b   1.000
_cell.length_c   1.000
_cell.angle_alpha   90.00
_cell.angle_beta   90.00
_cell.angle_gamma   90.00
#
_symmetry.space_group_name_H-M   'P 1'
#
loop_
_entity.id
_entity.type
_entity.pdbx_description
1 polymer ?
#
loop_
_entity_poly.entity_id
_entity_poly.type
_entity_poly.pdbx_seq_one_letter_code
_entity_poly.pdbx_strand_id
1 'polypeptide(L)'
;MSLLIKPLLLAALLCVGVGAHAKDPMSVMLPVITPELTPGKVQAMSAPTYLGMPLFIVGDDELSHRWLTMRAPYLKSINAVGMVVNVRTQAGLARMKRYGLTIYPVHGRDFARAFGLSHYPVLIKDKEIKQ
;
A
#
# COMPACT_ATOMS: atom_id res chain seq x y z
N MET A 1 1.21 23.89 -42.94
CA MET A 1 1.09 22.49 -43.39
C MET A 1 0.73 21.67 -42.16
N SER A 2 -0.50 21.15 -42.14
CA SER A 2 -1.18 20.52 -41.01
C SER A 2 -0.63 19.14 -40.62
N LEU A 3 -1.25 18.60 -39.56
CA LEU A 3 -1.27 17.23 -39.00
C LEU A 3 -0.21 17.00 -37.91
N LEU A 4 -0.49 17.06 -36.60
CA LEU A 4 -1.52 16.43 -35.75
C LEU A 4 -1.40 14.89 -35.66
N ILE A 5 -1.41 14.39 -34.41
CA ILE A 5 -1.87 13.06 -33.89
C ILE A 5 -0.80 12.21 -33.16
N LYS A 6 -0.89 12.13 -31.80
CA LYS A 6 -0.48 11.00 -30.89
C LYS A 6 -1.47 9.82 -31.10
N PRO A 7 -1.30 8.50 -30.73
CA PRO A 7 -0.57 7.94 -29.57
C PRO A 7 -0.08 6.44 -29.69
N LEU A 8 0.55 5.91 -28.62
CA LEU A 8 0.43 4.57 -28.00
C LEU A 8 0.27 3.23 -28.81
N LEU A 9 1.17 2.28 -28.49
CA LEU A 9 1.11 0.80 -28.54
C LEU A 9 1.13 0.03 -29.88
N LEU A 10 2.14 -0.87 -30.00
CA LEU A 10 2.00 -2.34 -30.15
C LEU A 10 2.94 -2.94 -31.23
N ALA A 11 4.00 -3.63 -30.79
CA ALA A 11 4.55 -4.79 -31.48
C ALA A 11 5.35 -5.63 -30.47
N ALA A 12 4.68 -6.66 -29.93
CA ALA A 12 5.33 -7.74 -29.20
C ALA A 12 6.09 -8.62 -30.20
N LEU A 13 7.36 -8.93 -29.92
CA LEU A 13 8.06 -10.06 -30.52
C LEU A 13 8.50 -10.99 -29.40
N LEU A 14 7.94 -12.20 -29.41
CA LEU A 14 8.22 -13.30 -28.50
C LEU A 14 9.60 -13.89 -28.77
N CYS A 15 10.45 -13.88 -27.75
CA CYS A 15 11.45 -14.93 -27.53
C CYS A 15 11.28 -15.37 -26.08
N VAL A 16 10.80 -16.60 -25.88
CA VAL A 16 10.72 -17.24 -24.57
C VAL A 16 12.14 -17.53 -24.10
N GLY A 17 12.65 -16.68 -23.22
CA GLY A 17 13.76 -16.98 -22.34
C GLY A 17 13.22 -16.99 -20.91
N VAL A 18 13.36 -18.14 -20.26
CA VAL A 18 13.05 -18.44 -18.85
C VAL A 18 13.13 -17.21 -17.95
N GLY A 19 12.07 -16.99 -17.18
CA GLY A 19 11.88 -15.84 -16.30
C GLY A 19 13.14 -15.50 -15.52
N ALA A 20 13.82 -14.44 -15.96
CA ALA A 20 14.52 -13.59 -15.02
C ALA A 20 13.42 -12.95 -14.18
N HIS A 21 13.09 -13.58 -13.05
CA HIS A 21 12.48 -12.89 -11.93
C HIS A 21 13.36 -11.67 -11.67
N ALA A 22 13.05 -10.53 -12.29
CA ALA A 22 13.55 -9.26 -11.81
C ALA A 22 13.11 -9.23 -10.36
N LYS A 23 14.06 -9.43 -9.46
CA LYS A 23 13.81 -9.54 -8.03
C LYS A 23 13.04 -8.28 -7.67
N ASP A 24 11.82 -8.46 -7.17
CA ASP A 24 10.93 -7.36 -6.81
C ASP A 24 11.76 -6.32 -6.05
N PRO A 25 11.90 -5.08 -6.55
CA PRO A 25 12.83 -4.12 -5.95
C PRO A 25 12.46 -3.83 -4.49
N MET A 26 11.20 -4.02 -4.09
CA MET A 26 10.76 -3.85 -2.70
C MET A 26 11.09 -5.05 -1.81
N SER A 27 11.52 -6.19 -2.37
CA SER A 27 11.93 -7.37 -1.58
C SER A 27 13.18 -7.12 -0.75
N VAL A 28 14.01 -6.13 -1.10
CA VAL A 28 15.18 -5.72 -0.31
C VAL A 28 14.80 -5.02 1.00
N MET A 29 13.55 -4.55 1.12
CA MET A 29 13.01 -3.91 2.32
C MET A 29 12.47 -4.93 3.32
N LEU A 30 12.43 -6.22 2.96
CA LEU A 30 11.87 -7.26 3.80
C LEU A 30 12.92 -7.87 4.75
N PRO A 31 12.51 -8.33 5.94
CA PRO A 31 11.17 -8.24 6.49
C PRO A 31 10.87 -6.83 7.03
N VAL A 32 9.66 -6.34 6.79
CA VAL A 32 9.16 -5.16 7.48
C VAL A 32 8.39 -5.61 8.70
N ILE A 33 8.84 -5.18 9.88
CA ILE A 33 8.20 -5.44 11.16
C ILE A 33 8.16 -4.10 11.91
N THR A 34 6.97 -3.73 12.38
CA THR A 34 6.74 -2.52 13.18
C THR A 34 5.99 -2.91 14.45
N PRO A 35 6.70 -3.26 15.54
CA PRO A 35 6.06 -3.75 16.77
C PRO A 35 5.07 -2.79 17.40
N GLU A 36 5.24 -1.48 17.17
CA GLU A 36 4.35 -0.42 17.66
C GLU A 36 2.99 -0.40 16.97
N LEU A 37 2.88 -1.05 15.80
CA LEU A 37 1.66 -1.15 15.01
C LEU A 37 1.22 -2.61 14.96
N THR A 38 0.05 -2.90 15.50
CA THR A 38 -0.51 -4.26 15.56
C THR A 38 -1.88 -4.34 14.88
N PRO A 39 -2.30 -5.50 14.36
CA PRO A 39 -3.67 -5.67 13.91
C PRO A 39 -4.65 -5.40 15.05
N GLY A 40 -5.63 -4.53 14.84
CA GLY A 40 -6.60 -4.17 15.87
C GLY A 40 -7.66 -3.18 15.41
N LYS A 41 -8.61 -2.89 16.31
CA LYS A 41 -9.64 -1.89 16.09
C LYS A 41 -9.04 -0.50 16.21
N VAL A 42 -9.34 0.38 15.26
CA VAL A 42 -8.96 1.80 15.32
C VAL A 42 -10.23 2.62 15.50
N GLN A 43 -10.28 3.40 16.58
CA GLN A 43 -11.37 4.36 16.79
C GLN A 43 -11.16 5.59 15.92
N ALA A 44 -12.25 6.17 15.42
CA ALA A 44 -12.16 7.38 14.62
C ALA A 44 -11.58 8.52 15.48
N MET A 45 -10.58 9.22 14.96
CA MET A 45 -9.92 10.33 15.65
C MET A 45 -9.39 11.36 14.66
N SER A 46 -9.14 12.57 15.15
CA SER A 46 -8.49 13.61 14.36
C SER A 46 -7.00 13.29 14.18
N ALA A 47 -6.50 13.40 12.95
CA ALA A 47 -5.08 13.33 12.68
C ALA A 47 -4.38 14.59 13.20
N PRO A 48 -3.19 14.46 13.80
CA PRO A 48 -2.46 15.60 14.36
C PRO A 48 -1.92 16.57 13.29
N THR A 49 -1.86 16.13 12.03
CA THR A 49 -1.47 16.97 10.90
C THR A 49 -2.18 16.56 9.62
N TYR A 50 -2.17 17.45 8.62
CA TYR A 50 -2.67 17.17 7.28
C TYR A 50 -1.62 16.40 6.46
N LEU A 51 -2.07 15.38 5.73
CA LEU A 51 -1.26 14.68 4.74
C LEU A 51 -1.62 15.19 3.35
N GLY A 52 -0.62 15.43 2.50
CA GLY A 52 -0.84 15.88 1.11
C GLY A 52 -1.51 14.83 0.20
N MET A 53 -1.73 13.62 0.70
CA MET A 53 -2.44 12.55 0.00
C MET A 53 -3.15 11.63 1.00
N PRO A 54 -4.25 10.95 0.61
CA PRO A 54 -4.84 9.89 1.41
C PRO A 54 -3.84 8.75 1.59
N LEU A 55 -3.66 8.31 2.83
CA LEU A 55 -2.70 7.27 3.21
C LEU A 55 -3.43 6.17 3.97
N PHE A 56 -3.22 4.91 3.63
CA PHE A 56 -3.70 3.79 4.44
C PHE A 56 -2.54 2.95 4.97
N ILE A 57 -2.76 2.31 6.12
CA ILE A 57 -1.76 1.47 6.80
C ILE A 57 -2.35 0.09 7.00
N VAL A 58 -1.60 -0.94 6.63
CA VAL A 58 -2.01 -2.34 6.63
C VAL A 58 -0.82 -3.26 6.94
N GLY A 59 -1.10 -4.51 7.28
CA GLY A 59 -0.12 -5.60 7.34
C GLY A 59 -0.54 -6.77 6.45
N ASP A 60 0.34 -7.76 6.30
CA ASP A 60 0.06 -9.07 5.69
C ASP A 60 -0.55 -10.01 6.74
N ASP A 61 -1.72 -9.60 7.26
CA ASP A 61 -2.54 -10.32 8.24
C ASP A 61 -4.00 -10.36 7.82
N GLU A 62 -4.78 -11.24 8.45
CA GLU A 62 -6.16 -11.51 8.07
C GLU A 62 -7.06 -10.28 8.19
N LEU A 63 -6.90 -9.47 9.24
CA LEU A 63 -7.71 -8.28 9.46
C LEU A 63 -7.50 -7.27 8.32
N SER A 64 -6.24 -7.05 7.95
CA SER A 64 -5.87 -6.18 6.83
C SER A 64 -6.37 -6.72 5.49
N HIS A 65 -6.28 -8.02 5.25
CA HIS A 65 -6.79 -8.63 4.03
C HIS A 65 -8.31 -8.48 3.89
N ARG A 66 -9.08 -8.71 4.97
CA ARG A 66 -10.53 -8.48 4.98
C ARG A 66 -10.87 -7.02 4.72
N TRP A 67 -10.15 -6.11 5.37
CA TRP A 67 -10.32 -4.66 5.20
C TRP A 67 -10.05 -4.21 3.76
N LEU A 68 -8.95 -4.68 3.16
CA LEU A 68 -8.60 -4.37 1.77
C LEU A 68 -9.60 -4.94 0.77
N THR A 69 -10.11 -6.15 0.98
CA THR A 69 -11.15 -6.73 0.11
C THR A 69 -12.40 -5.84 0.04
N MET A 70 -12.81 -5.24 1.15
CA MET A 70 -13.98 -4.35 1.19
C MET A 70 -13.68 -2.95 0.65
N ARG A 71 -12.46 -2.45 0.82
CA ARG A 71 -12.13 -1.03 0.61
C ARG A 71 -11.26 -0.73 -0.61
N ALA A 72 -10.63 -1.72 -1.24
CA ALA A 72 -9.75 -1.50 -2.39
C ALA A 72 -10.38 -0.65 -3.51
N PRO A 73 -11.66 -0.84 -3.91
CA PRO A 73 -12.28 0.02 -4.91
C PRO A 73 -12.31 1.50 -4.50
N TYR A 74 -12.66 1.78 -3.24
CA TYR A 74 -12.69 3.15 -2.69
C TYR A 74 -11.29 3.75 -2.53
N LEU A 75 -10.34 2.98 -2.00
CA LEU A 75 -8.94 3.42 -1.86
C LEU A 75 -8.33 3.79 -3.22
N LYS A 76 -8.66 3.01 -4.25
CA LYS A 76 -8.26 3.29 -5.64
C LYS A 76 -8.92 4.56 -6.18
N SER A 77 -10.22 4.77 -5.93
CA SER A 77 -10.93 5.96 -6.45
C SER A 77 -10.42 7.28 -5.88
N ILE A 78 -9.83 7.24 -4.67
CA ILE A 78 -9.24 8.43 -4.03
C ILE A 78 -7.71 8.50 -4.19
N ASN A 79 -7.11 7.63 -5.01
CA ASN A 79 -5.66 7.51 -5.20
C ASN A 79 -4.88 7.37 -3.87
N ALA A 80 -5.41 6.60 -2.92
CA ALA A 80 -4.74 6.40 -1.64
C ALA A 80 -3.47 5.57 -1.81
N VAL A 81 -2.42 5.94 -1.09
CA VAL A 81 -1.16 5.21 -1.01
C VAL A 81 -1.14 4.34 0.24
N GLY A 82 -0.64 3.11 0.13
CA GLY A 82 -0.58 2.16 1.23
C GLY A 82 0.81 1.98 1.82
N MET A 83 0.91 1.98 3.14
CA MET A 83 2.07 1.49 3.88
C MET A 83 1.79 0.08 4.38
N VAL A 84 2.62 -0.89 3.97
CA VAL A 84 2.61 -2.25 4.52
C VAL A 84 3.61 -2.32 5.66
N VAL A 85 3.13 -2.15 6.90
CA VAL A 85 3.97 -1.96 8.09
C VAL A 85 4.38 -3.25 8.79
N ASN A 86 3.76 -4.37 8.41
CA ASN A 86 4.13 -5.71 8.83
C ASN A 86 3.99 -6.68 7.65
N VAL A 87 5.11 -7.11 7.07
CA VAL A 87 5.16 -8.12 6.01
C VAL A 87 6.51 -8.81 6.03
N ARG A 88 6.50 -10.13 6.22
CA ARG A 88 7.72 -10.90 6.48
C ARG A 88 8.37 -11.46 5.21
N THR A 89 7.56 -11.74 4.20
CA THR A 89 7.98 -12.55 3.05
C THR A 89 7.63 -11.89 1.73
N GLN A 90 8.38 -12.23 0.69
CA GLN A 90 8.07 -11.79 -0.68
C GLN A 90 6.72 -12.30 -1.15
N ALA A 91 6.32 -13.51 -0.73
CA ALA A 91 4.99 -14.05 -1.00
C ALA A 91 3.88 -13.22 -0.34
N GLY A 92 4.10 -12.76 0.89
CA GLY A 92 3.22 -11.82 1.59
C GLY A 92 3.07 -10.51 0.84
N LEU A 93 4.20 -9.89 0.49
CA LEU A 93 4.18 -8.66 -0.30
C LEU A 93 3.47 -8.85 -1.66
N ALA A 94 3.70 -9.98 -2.31
CA ALA A 94 3.02 -10.33 -3.56
C ALA A 94 1.50 -10.47 -3.39
N ARG A 95 1.00 -11.01 -2.27
CA ARG A 95 -0.45 -11.03 -1.96
C ARG A 95 -1.00 -9.61 -1.81
N MET A 96 -0.30 -8.76 -1.08
CA MET A 96 -0.72 -7.36 -0.91
C MET A 96 -0.81 -6.61 -2.26
N LYS A 97 0.09 -6.89 -3.20
CA LYS A 97 0.05 -6.28 -4.54
C LYS A 97 -1.16 -6.68 -5.38
N ARG A 98 -1.81 -7.82 -5.08
CA ARG A 98 -2.98 -8.31 -5.86
C ARG A 98 -4.20 -7.40 -5.73
N TYR A 99 -4.26 -6.55 -4.71
CA TYR A 99 -5.32 -5.55 -4.58
C TYR A 99 -5.25 -4.42 -5.62
N GLY A 100 -4.16 -4.33 -6.41
CA GLY A 100 -4.02 -3.31 -7.45
C GLY A 100 -3.94 -1.88 -6.91
N LEU A 101 -3.48 -1.74 -5.66
CA LEU A 101 -3.25 -0.47 -4.97
C LEU A 101 -1.76 -0.13 -4.98
N THR A 102 -1.44 1.16 -4.99
CA THR A 102 -0.07 1.63 -4.79
C THR A 102 0.32 1.38 -3.34
N ILE A 103 1.23 0.43 -3.09
CA ILE A 103 1.65 0.04 -1.74
C ILE A 103 3.17 -0.05 -1.65
N TYR A 104 3.70 0.31 -0.47
CA TYR A 104 5.13 0.23 -0.16
C TYR A 104 5.32 -0.45 1.20
N PRO A 105 6.22 -1.45 1.31
CA PRO A 105 6.62 -1.97 2.61
C PRO A 105 7.53 -0.94 3.30
N VAL A 106 7.12 -0.46 4.48
CA VAL A 106 7.82 0.63 5.19
C VAL A 106 7.76 0.38 6.70
N HIS A 107 8.87 0.57 7.41
CA HIS A 107 8.87 0.58 8.88
C HIS A 107 8.09 1.79 9.39
N GLY A 108 7.01 1.52 10.12
CA GLY A 108 6.04 2.54 10.52
C GLY A 108 6.31 3.21 11.86
N ARG A 109 7.45 2.97 12.53
CA ARG A 109 7.72 3.44 13.92
C ARG A 109 7.47 4.94 14.11
N ASP A 110 8.14 5.76 13.29
CA ASP A 110 8.08 7.21 13.44
C ASP A 110 6.70 7.73 13.05
N PHE A 111 6.08 7.10 12.06
CA PHE A 111 4.71 7.39 11.65
C PHE A 111 3.71 7.08 12.77
N ALA A 112 3.83 5.90 13.39
CA ALA A 112 2.99 5.47 14.51
C ALA A 112 3.06 6.47 15.66
N ARG A 113 4.28 6.90 16.01
CA ARG A 113 4.49 7.93 17.03
C ARG A 113 3.89 9.27 16.64
N ALA A 114 4.14 9.74 15.42
CA ALA A 114 3.67 11.04 14.94
C ALA A 114 2.14 11.13 14.88
N PHE A 115 1.46 10.01 14.57
CA PHE A 115 0.00 9.96 14.45
C PHE A 115 -0.71 9.35 15.68
N GLY A 116 0.03 8.98 16.73
CA GLY A 116 -0.53 8.35 17.93
C GLY A 116 -1.22 7.01 17.64
N LEU A 117 -0.74 6.26 16.64
CA LEU A 117 -1.33 4.99 16.22
C LEU A 117 -0.68 3.82 16.93
N SER A 118 -1.50 2.89 17.40
CA SER A 118 -1.06 1.58 17.93
C SER A 118 -1.65 0.40 17.15
N HIS A 119 -2.72 0.65 16.39
CA HIS A 119 -3.44 -0.36 15.64
C HIS A 119 -3.64 0.02 14.17
N TYR A 120 -3.80 -1.01 13.35
CA TYR A 120 -4.19 -0.93 11.95
C TYR A 120 -5.12 -2.13 11.63
N PRO A 121 -5.84 -2.19 10.50
CA PRO A 121 -5.78 -1.31 9.34
C PRO A 121 -6.50 0.03 9.55
N VAL A 122 -6.06 1.06 8.83
CA VAL A 122 -6.61 2.43 8.93
C VAL A 122 -6.41 3.23 7.64
N LEU A 123 -7.32 4.16 7.35
CA LEU A 123 -7.20 5.23 6.35
C LEU A 123 -7.07 6.58 7.05
N ILE A 124 -6.14 7.40 6.56
CA ILE A 124 -5.89 8.78 6.99
C ILE A 124 -6.17 9.69 5.80
N LYS A 125 -7.16 10.56 5.94
CA LYS A 125 -7.61 11.50 4.88
C LYS A 125 -8.31 12.69 5.53
N ASP A 126 -8.11 13.90 5.01
CA ASP A 126 -8.79 15.13 5.45
C ASP A 126 -8.69 15.41 6.95
N LYS A 127 -7.53 15.13 7.55
CA LYS A 127 -7.29 15.17 9.01
C LYS A 127 -8.16 14.21 9.82
N GLU A 128 -8.73 13.18 9.20
CA GLU A 128 -9.39 12.08 9.89
C GLU A 128 -8.54 10.81 9.82
N ILE A 129 -8.54 10.07 10.92
CA ILE A 129 -8.03 8.71 11.02
C ILE A 129 -9.24 7.81 11.26
N LYS A 130 -9.49 6.84 10.37
CA LYS A 130 -10.61 5.91 10.51
C LYS A 130 -10.32 4.56 9.89
N GLN A 131 -10.87 3.51 10.50
CA GLN A 131 -10.83 2.16 9.95
C GLN A 131 -11.78 2.04 8.77
#